data_AF-A0A150JY69-F1
#
_entry.id   AF-A0A150JY69-F1
#
_cell.length_a   1.000
_cell.length_b   1.000
_cell.length_c   1.000
_cell.angle_alpha   90.00
_cell.angle_beta   90.00
_cell.angle_gamma   90.00
#
_symmetry.space_group_name_H-M   'P 1'
#
loop_
_entity.id
_entity.type
_entity.pdbx_description
1 polymer ?
#
loop_
_entity_poly.entity_id
_entity_poly.type
_entity_poly.pdbx_seq_one_letter_code
_entity_poly.pdbx_strand_id
1 'polypeptide(L)'
;MERQNDPETTSMFTFLSDPDPVAVRRILSSPFKRAENHGSLDRICILALSNKARMVVRDYEEPPVWKVKNQIRQFFDAQQIVGAPKPASIYSLAACMYHDGRKEMQKEDVQDWMNWAIYGKRLSGRIIAKMVKRIQARGGMAWIHAAAIKSWLISQKKEEWTVDLDQARVTPAYLCGRLFAVLEAVPYEAVKGNETTASRFYAAASSTPRTIFGLLMRNSKWHLSKISKENKGYEVRYQQRIQLLTGQLKEFPAVLDLQGQAEFALGYYHERQDIYKKKENMPADAANVSDLNKTVVEGE
;
A
#
# COMPACT_ATOMS: atom_id res chain seq x y z
N MET A 1 2.40 48.13 0.53
CA MET A 1 3.28 47.08 -0.02
C MET A 1 2.47 45.80 -0.11
N GLU A 2 1.82 45.56 -1.24
CA GLU A 2 1.20 44.28 -1.55
C GLU A 2 2.30 43.22 -1.65
N ARG A 3 2.34 42.27 -0.72
CA ARG A 3 3.15 41.07 -0.91
C ARG A 3 2.43 40.22 -1.94
N GLN A 4 2.88 40.28 -3.19
CA GLN A 4 2.51 39.31 -4.21
C GLN A 4 2.90 37.92 -3.68
N ASN A 5 1.93 37.01 -3.57
CA ASN A 5 2.20 35.62 -3.28
C ASN A 5 3.07 35.06 -4.42
N ASP A 6 4.22 34.50 -4.07
CA ASP A 6 5.09 33.81 -5.03
C ASP A 6 4.33 32.63 -5.66
N PRO A 7 4.20 32.55 -7.00
CA PRO A 7 3.50 31.47 -7.69
C PRO A 7 4.00 30.06 -7.30
N GLU A 8 5.26 29.90 -6.87
CA GLU A 8 5.79 28.59 -6.41
C GLU A 8 5.11 28.08 -5.12
N THR A 9 4.69 28.97 -4.22
CA THR A 9 4.11 28.58 -2.92
C THR A 9 2.62 28.24 -3.02
N THR A 10 1.88 29.00 -3.82
CA THR A 10 0.47 28.70 -4.18
C THR A 10 0.39 27.42 -5.02
N SER A 11 1.45 27.12 -5.79
CA SER A 11 1.64 25.85 -6.48
C SER A 11 1.76 24.67 -5.52
N MET A 12 2.43 24.82 -4.35
CA MET A 12 2.73 23.71 -3.43
C MET A 12 1.49 23.11 -2.75
N PHE A 13 0.53 23.93 -2.30
CA PHE A 13 -0.72 23.43 -1.73
C PHE A 13 -1.63 22.78 -2.78
N THR A 14 -1.69 23.40 -3.96
CA THR A 14 -2.38 22.82 -5.13
C THR A 14 -1.78 21.47 -5.48
N PHE A 15 -0.45 21.35 -5.42
CA PHE A 15 0.29 20.12 -5.71
C PHE A 15 0.03 18.97 -4.73
N LEU A 16 -0.17 19.25 -3.43
CA LEU A 16 -0.58 18.22 -2.46
C LEU A 16 -2.04 17.79 -2.62
N SER A 17 -2.87 18.68 -3.17
CA SER A 17 -4.32 18.48 -3.35
C SER A 17 -4.65 17.75 -4.65
N ASP A 18 -3.89 18.03 -5.70
CA ASP A 18 -3.99 17.42 -7.03
C ASP A 18 -2.58 17.23 -7.63
N PRO A 19 -1.90 16.12 -7.28
CA PRO A 19 -0.51 15.91 -7.67
C PRO A 19 -0.40 15.51 -9.15
N ASP A 20 0.25 16.35 -9.95
CA ASP A 20 0.63 16.02 -11.32
C ASP A 20 1.74 14.94 -11.34
N PRO A 21 1.53 13.78 -12.01
CA PRO A 21 2.51 12.70 -12.06
C PRO A 21 3.88 13.13 -12.60
N VAL A 22 3.93 14.06 -13.57
CA VAL A 22 5.19 14.49 -14.20
C VAL A 22 6.00 15.33 -13.22
N ALA A 23 5.37 16.31 -12.58
CA ALA A 23 6.00 17.12 -11.54
C ALA A 23 6.45 16.29 -10.33
N VAL A 24 5.66 15.29 -9.88
CA VAL A 24 6.09 14.39 -8.79
C VAL A 24 7.34 13.59 -9.18
N ARG A 25 7.40 13.04 -10.41
CA ARG A 25 8.60 12.32 -10.89
C ARG A 25 9.84 13.22 -10.92
N ARG A 26 9.68 14.49 -11.33
CA ARG A 26 10.78 15.47 -11.32
C ARG A 26 11.32 15.73 -9.91
N ILE A 27 10.44 15.83 -8.91
CA ILE A 27 10.84 16.03 -7.51
C ILE A 27 11.58 14.80 -6.97
N LEU A 28 11.09 13.60 -7.28
CA LEU A 28 11.70 12.35 -6.80
C LEU A 28 13.07 12.08 -7.44
N SER A 29 13.25 12.43 -8.71
CA SER A 29 14.50 12.27 -9.46
C SER A 29 15.51 13.39 -9.23
N SER A 30 15.06 14.56 -8.74
CA SER A 30 15.95 15.69 -8.49
C SER A 30 16.95 15.38 -7.36
N PRO A 31 18.26 15.52 -7.59
CA PRO A 31 19.24 15.51 -6.51
C PRO A 31 19.07 16.81 -5.73
N PHE A 32 18.30 16.79 -4.64
CA PHE A 32 18.28 17.89 -3.69
C PHE A 32 19.65 17.95 -3.00
N LYS A 33 20.64 18.54 -3.66
CA LYS A 33 21.92 18.86 -3.06
C LYS A 33 21.67 19.94 -2.03
N ARG A 34 22.09 19.67 -0.79
CA ARG A 34 22.02 20.56 0.36
C ARG A 34 22.58 21.97 0.10
N ALA A 35 23.45 22.12 -0.90
CA ALA A 35 24.14 23.37 -1.24
C ALA A 35 23.46 24.23 -2.32
N GLU A 36 22.60 23.68 -3.20
CA GLU A 36 22.17 24.37 -4.44
C GLU A 36 20.92 25.27 -4.28
N ASN A 37 20.31 25.38 -3.08
CA ASN A 37 19.09 26.17 -2.85
C ASN A 37 19.24 27.28 -1.79
N HIS A 38 20.45 27.84 -1.63
CA HIS A 38 20.69 29.02 -0.77
C HIS A 38 20.40 30.36 -1.49
N GLY A 39 19.48 30.39 -2.46
CA GLY A 39 19.04 31.62 -3.10
C GLY A 39 17.96 32.32 -2.27
N SER A 40 18.36 33.17 -1.32
CA SER A 40 17.67 34.30 -0.63
C SER A 40 16.15 34.29 -0.34
N LEU A 41 15.41 33.22 -0.56
CA LEU A 41 14.06 32.99 -0.03
C LEU A 41 14.20 32.01 1.12
N ASP A 42 14.80 32.49 2.21
CA ASP A 42 15.31 31.62 3.28
C ASP A 42 14.22 30.87 4.05
N ARG A 43 12.95 31.30 3.96
CA ARG A 43 11.82 30.76 4.73
C ARG A 43 10.49 30.86 3.98
N ILE A 44 9.61 29.89 4.20
CA ILE A 44 8.21 29.91 3.75
C ILE A 44 7.34 30.26 4.95
N CYS A 45 6.40 31.18 4.81
CA CYS A 45 5.36 31.41 5.82
C CYS A 45 4.22 30.43 5.59
N ILE A 46 3.95 29.55 6.57
CA ILE A 46 2.81 28.64 6.54
C ILE A 46 1.81 29.09 7.59
N LEU A 47 0.65 29.53 7.12
CA LEU A 47 -0.41 30.09 7.96
C LEU A 47 -1.66 29.21 7.88
N ALA A 48 -2.04 28.59 8.99
CA ALA A 48 -3.30 27.88 9.09
C ALA A 48 -4.38 28.83 9.64
N LEU A 49 -5.42 29.09 8.84
CA LEU A 49 -6.51 29.98 9.20
C LEU A 49 -7.79 29.20 9.52
N SER A 50 -8.58 29.69 10.47
CA SER A 50 -9.92 29.17 10.74
C SER A 50 -10.94 30.28 10.94
N ASN A 51 -12.22 29.91 10.68
CA ASN A 51 -13.43 30.72 10.84
C ASN A 51 -13.71 31.74 9.70
N LYS A 52 -15.00 31.89 9.34
CA LYS A 52 -15.47 32.75 8.24
C LYS A 52 -15.68 34.21 8.65
N ALA A 53 -15.93 34.48 9.94
CA ALA A 53 -16.27 35.83 10.43
C ALA A 53 -15.14 36.57 11.16
N ARG A 54 -14.17 35.83 11.73
CA ARG A 54 -12.95 36.37 12.36
C ARG A 54 -11.79 35.48 11.94
N MET A 55 -10.74 36.05 11.37
CA MET A 55 -9.57 35.29 10.95
C MET A 55 -8.77 34.86 12.18
N VAL A 56 -8.87 33.59 12.56
CA VAL A 56 -8.09 33.03 13.69
C VAL A 56 -6.89 32.29 13.13
N VAL A 57 -5.68 32.74 13.49
CA VAL A 57 -4.44 32.03 13.21
C VAL A 57 -4.37 30.81 14.13
N ARG A 58 -4.41 29.63 13.54
CA ARG A 58 -4.35 28.34 14.24
C ARG A 58 -2.92 27.83 14.40
N ASP A 59 -2.10 28.08 13.40
CA ASP A 59 -0.71 27.64 13.35
C ASP A 59 0.08 28.60 12.46
N TYR A 60 1.33 28.82 12.82
CA TYR A 60 2.27 29.67 12.10
C TYR A 60 3.67 29.11 12.25
N GLU A 61 4.27 28.73 11.12
CA GLU A 61 5.65 28.29 11.06
C GLU A 61 6.38 29.00 9.90
N GLU A 62 7.67 29.28 10.10
CA GLU A 62 8.57 29.83 9.07
C GLU A 62 9.75 28.88 8.75
N PRO A 63 9.49 27.65 8.27
CA PRO A 63 10.57 26.72 7.96
C PRO A 63 11.35 27.15 6.71
N PRO A 64 12.64 26.76 6.60
CA PRO A 64 13.37 26.94 5.36
C PRO A 64 12.73 26.21 4.19
N VAL A 65 12.74 26.82 2.99
CA VAL A 65 12.17 26.26 1.76
C VAL A 65 12.65 24.84 1.51
N TRP A 66 13.96 24.59 1.66
CA TRP A 66 14.57 23.28 1.43
C TRP A 66 14.00 22.20 2.35
N LYS A 67 13.65 22.55 3.60
CA LYS A 67 13.11 21.61 4.58
C LYS A 67 11.73 21.13 4.13
N VAL A 68 10.89 22.05 3.68
CA VAL A 68 9.55 21.74 3.17
C VAL A 68 9.64 20.95 1.85
N LYS A 69 10.50 21.36 0.91
CA LYS A 69 10.73 20.62 -0.35
C LYS A 69 11.20 19.18 -0.08
N ASN A 70 12.12 18.98 0.85
CA ASN A 70 12.58 17.65 1.24
C ASN A 70 11.46 16.83 1.91
N GLN A 71 10.63 17.44 2.75
CA GLN A 71 9.52 16.74 3.39
C GLN A 71 8.45 16.31 2.36
N ILE A 72 8.14 17.15 1.39
CA ILE A 72 7.21 16.82 0.30
C ILE A 72 7.76 15.66 -0.54
N ARG A 73 9.07 15.65 -0.83
CA ARG A 73 9.73 14.52 -1.47
C ARG A 73 9.56 13.24 -0.64
N GLN A 74 9.84 13.29 0.65
CA GLN A 74 9.66 12.13 1.55
C GLN A 74 8.21 11.65 1.59
N PHE A 75 7.24 12.57 1.56
CA PHE A 75 5.82 12.25 1.49
C PHE A 75 5.45 11.48 0.22
N PHE A 76 5.91 11.93 -0.96
CA PHE A 76 5.66 11.22 -2.22
C PHE A 76 6.45 9.93 -2.35
N ASP A 77 7.64 9.86 -1.76
CA ASP A 77 8.44 8.64 -1.73
C ASP A 77 7.81 7.56 -0.83
N ALA A 78 7.28 7.96 0.32
CA ALA A 78 6.64 7.08 1.30
C ALA A 78 5.37 6.39 0.79
N GLN A 79 4.73 6.93 -0.25
CA GLN A 79 3.55 6.33 -0.90
C GLN A 79 3.89 5.49 -2.13
N GLN A 80 5.16 5.42 -2.56
CA GLN A 80 5.56 4.61 -3.70
C GLN A 80 5.34 3.13 -3.40
N ILE A 81 4.53 2.50 -4.26
CA ILE A 81 4.21 1.06 -4.23
C ILE A 81 4.06 0.54 -5.65
N VAL A 82 4.21 -0.77 -5.82
CA VAL A 82 3.87 -1.45 -7.08
C VAL A 82 2.39 -1.27 -7.43
N GLY A 83 2.09 -0.96 -8.69
CA GLY A 83 0.71 -0.91 -9.19
C GLY A 83 -0.05 0.38 -8.88
N ALA A 84 0.62 1.40 -8.33
CA ALA A 84 0.04 2.75 -8.23
C ALA A 84 -0.04 3.41 -9.63
N PRO A 85 -1.24 3.80 -10.10
CA PRO A 85 -1.40 4.41 -11.42
C PRO A 85 -0.97 5.89 -11.43
N LYS A 86 -1.06 6.56 -10.28
CA LYS A 86 -0.68 7.95 -10.09
C LYS A 86 -0.34 8.25 -8.62
N PRO A 87 0.37 9.33 -8.33
CA PRO A 87 0.55 9.81 -6.97
C PRO A 87 -0.80 10.13 -6.31
N ALA A 88 -0.90 9.88 -5.02
CA ALA A 88 -2.07 10.16 -4.21
C ALA A 88 -2.00 11.58 -3.62
N SER A 89 -3.11 12.29 -3.70
CA SER A 89 -3.29 13.54 -2.95
C SER A 89 -3.58 13.27 -1.48
N ILE A 90 -3.36 14.27 -0.63
CA ILE A 90 -3.72 14.20 0.80
C ILE A 90 -5.21 13.87 1.01
N TYR A 91 -6.08 14.35 0.11
CA TYR A 91 -7.51 14.07 0.16
C TYR A 91 -7.82 12.62 -0.22
N SER A 92 -7.14 12.06 -1.22
CA SER A 92 -7.35 10.66 -1.61
C SER A 92 -6.86 9.67 -0.54
N LEU A 93 -5.76 10.00 0.15
CA LEU A 93 -5.23 9.23 1.29
C LEU A 93 -6.16 9.33 2.51
N ALA A 94 -6.77 10.50 2.75
CA ALA A 94 -7.77 10.65 3.80
C ALA A 94 -9.08 9.91 3.46
N ALA A 95 -9.57 10.06 2.23
CA ALA A 95 -10.83 9.49 1.76
C ALA A 95 -10.81 7.96 1.72
N CYS A 96 -9.66 7.31 1.45
CA CYS A 96 -9.59 5.86 1.36
C CYS A 96 -9.85 5.14 2.69
N MET A 97 -9.84 5.85 3.82
CA MET A 97 -10.18 5.30 5.13
C MET A 97 -11.69 5.09 5.34
N TYR A 98 -12.51 5.58 4.43
CA TYR A 98 -13.97 5.64 4.56
C TYR A 98 -14.69 4.76 3.55
N HIS A 99 -15.98 4.52 3.80
CA HIS A 99 -16.83 3.91 2.79
C HIS A 99 -17.15 4.92 1.68
N ASP A 100 -17.68 6.09 2.05
CA ASP A 100 -17.84 7.25 1.17
C ASP A 100 -17.01 8.43 1.68
N GLY A 101 -15.76 8.52 1.21
CA GLY A 101 -14.84 9.59 1.60
C GLY A 101 -15.28 11.00 1.19
N ARG A 102 -16.28 11.16 0.30
CA ARG A 102 -16.82 12.49 0.00
C ARG A 102 -17.77 13.00 1.07
N LYS A 103 -18.41 12.09 1.82
CA LYS A 103 -19.41 12.41 2.85
C LYS A 103 -18.86 12.28 4.26
N GLU A 104 -18.01 11.28 4.51
CA GLU A 104 -17.60 10.89 5.86
C GLU A 104 -16.23 11.44 6.27
N MET A 105 -15.43 11.93 5.32
CA MET A 105 -14.07 12.40 5.60
C MET A 105 -14.07 13.60 6.53
N GLN A 106 -13.30 13.49 7.62
CA GLN A 106 -13.20 14.53 8.62
C GLN A 106 -12.01 15.46 8.32
N LYS A 107 -12.12 16.71 8.75
CA LYS A 107 -11.08 17.73 8.51
C LYS A 107 -9.79 17.39 9.25
N GLU A 108 -9.92 16.79 10.43
CA GLU A 108 -8.81 16.38 11.29
C GLU A 108 -7.95 15.31 10.62
N ASP A 109 -8.54 14.43 9.79
CA ASP A 109 -7.78 13.43 9.05
C ASP A 109 -7.00 14.05 7.89
N VAL A 110 -7.61 14.98 7.16
CA VAL A 110 -6.90 15.76 6.12
C VAL A 110 -5.75 16.55 6.76
N GLN A 111 -5.98 17.11 7.95
CA GLN A 111 -4.95 17.82 8.70
C GLN A 111 -3.81 16.90 9.15
N ASP A 112 -4.09 15.68 9.58
CA ASP A 112 -3.05 14.68 9.90
C ASP A 112 -2.17 14.41 8.66
N TRP A 113 -2.77 14.18 7.49
CA TRP A 113 -2.04 13.98 6.22
C TRP A 113 -1.26 15.21 5.79
N MET A 114 -1.83 16.40 5.97
CA MET A 114 -1.15 17.66 5.66
C MET A 114 0.07 17.88 6.56
N ASN A 115 -0.08 17.60 7.85
CA ASN A 115 0.98 17.70 8.83
C ASN A 115 2.13 16.73 8.55
N TRP A 116 1.81 15.53 8.06
CA TRP A 116 2.80 14.58 7.55
C TRP A 116 3.50 15.11 6.29
N ALA A 117 2.74 15.62 5.32
CA ALA A 117 3.27 16.06 4.03
C ALA A 117 4.17 17.30 4.10
N ILE A 118 3.89 18.22 5.03
CA ILE A 118 4.61 19.50 5.15
C ILE A 118 5.64 19.48 6.27
N TYR A 119 5.26 18.96 7.44
CA TYR A 119 6.08 19.07 8.65
C TYR A 119 6.76 17.74 9.04
N GLY A 120 6.36 16.62 8.43
CA GLY A 120 6.83 15.29 8.83
C GLY A 120 6.35 14.88 10.22
N LYS A 121 5.25 15.47 10.72
CA LYS A 121 4.62 15.09 11.98
C LYS A 121 4.07 13.67 11.85
N ARG A 122 4.14 12.88 12.93
CA ARG A 122 3.66 11.49 12.94
C ARG A 122 2.17 11.44 12.60
N LEU A 123 1.77 10.53 11.72
CA LEU A 123 0.36 10.27 11.46
C LEU A 123 -0.27 9.64 12.71
N SER A 124 -1.46 10.09 13.09
CA SER A 124 -2.10 9.65 14.33
C SER A 124 -2.47 8.16 14.30
N GLY A 125 -2.56 7.52 15.47
CA GLY A 125 -3.06 6.14 15.58
C GLY A 125 -4.49 5.95 15.07
N ARG A 126 -5.28 7.04 14.98
CA ARG A 126 -6.64 7.03 14.42
C ARG A 126 -6.64 6.69 12.94
N ILE A 127 -5.65 7.20 12.19
CA ILE A 127 -5.51 6.95 10.75
C ILE A 127 -5.40 5.45 10.48
N ILE A 128 -4.47 4.77 11.16
CA ILE A 128 -4.30 3.33 10.97
C ILE A 128 -5.51 2.54 11.47
N ALA A 129 -6.12 2.93 12.59
CA ALA A 129 -7.31 2.25 13.10
C ALA A 129 -8.49 2.31 12.10
N LYS A 130 -8.77 3.48 11.51
CA LYS A 130 -9.80 3.63 10.47
C LYS A 130 -9.45 2.81 9.22
N MET A 131 -8.20 2.89 8.77
CA MET A 131 -7.75 2.21 7.56
C MET A 131 -7.79 0.69 7.69
N VAL A 132 -7.30 0.13 8.79
CA VAL A 132 -7.37 -1.31 9.09
C VAL A 132 -8.81 -1.77 9.11
N LYS A 133 -9.70 -1.06 9.83
CA LYS A 133 -11.13 -1.38 9.88
C LYS A 133 -11.76 -1.36 8.47
N ARG A 134 -11.38 -0.39 7.63
CA ARG A 134 -11.88 -0.29 6.25
C ARG A 134 -11.42 -1.46 5.37
N ILE A 135 -10.16 -1.86 5.47
CA ILE A 135 -9.62 -3.00 4.71
C ILE A 135 -10.29 -4.30 5.16
N GLN A 136 -10.47 -4.47 6.47
CA GLN A 136 -11.16 -5.63 7.05
C GLN A 136 -12.62 -5.72 6.59
N ALA A 137 -13.34 -4.60 6.57
CA ALA A 137 -14.73 -4.55 6.10
C ALA A 137 -14.86 -4.82 4.59
N ARG A 138 -13.86 -4.41 3.78
CA ARG A 138 -13.82 -4.69 2.34
C ARG A 138 -13.37 -6.13 2.04
N GLY A 139 -12.63 -6.76 2.95
CA GLY A 139 -12.00 -8.06 2.74
C GLY A 139 -10.89 -8.04 1.68
N GLY A 140 -10.25 -6.89 1.49
CA GLY A 140 -9.20 -6.73 0.49
C GLY A 140 -8.65 -5.32 0.40
N MET A 141 -7.46 -5.19 -0.19
CA MET A 141 -6.72 -3.94 -0.26
C MET A 141 -6.60 -3.43 -1.69
N ALA A 142 -6.72 -2.11 -1.88
CA ALA A 142 -6.33 -1.42 -3.12
C ALA A 142 -5.00 -0.69 -2.94
N TRP A 143 -4.33 -0.33 -4.04
CA TRP A 143 -3.02 0.35 -4.02
C TRP A 143 -3.00 1.55 -3.05
N ILE A 144 -4.03 2.41 -3.08
CA ILE A 144 -4.10 3.60 -2.23
C ILE A 144 -4.02 3.29 -0.73
N HIS A 145 -4.56 2.15 -0.29
CA HIS A 145 -4.48 1.73 1.09
C HIS A 145 -3.06 1.24 1.46
N ALA A 146 -2.39 0.52 0.55
CA ALA A 146 -1.00 0.11 0.76
C ALA A 146 -0.07 1.33 0.84
N ALA A 147 -0.27 2.31 -0.05
CA ALA A 147 0.45 3.58 -0.06
C ALA A 147 0.25 4.36 1.26
N ALA A 148 -1.01 4.43 1.73
CA ALA A 148 -1.34 5.09 2.99
C ALA A 148 -0.76 4.34 4.21
N ILE A 149 -0.81 3.00 4.23
CA ILE A 149 -0.21 2.19 5.30
C ILE A 149 1.31 2.35 5.33
N LYS A 150 1.97 2.28 4.17
CA LYS A 150 3.41 2.49 4.07
C LYS A 150 3.81 3.88 4.57
N SER A 151 3.06 4.91 4.17
CA SER A 151 3.24 6.29 4.68
C SER A 151 3.08 6.36 6.20
N TRP A 152 2.05 5.70 6.74
CA TRP A 152 1.84 5.62 8.20
C TRP A 152 3.01 4.94 8.91
N LEU A 153 3.46 3.78 8.44
CA LEU A 153 4.59 3.03 9.02
C LEU A 153 5.88 3.84 9.02
N ILE A 154 6.22 4.48 7.89
CA ILE A 154 7.39 5.36 7.76
C ILE A 154 7.29 6.52 8.75
N SER A 155 6.11 7.11 8.92
CA SER A 155 5.91 8.22 9.87
C SER A 155 6.10 7.81 11.34
N GLN A 156 5.90 6.54 11.72
CA GLN A 156 6.03 6.08 13.11
C GLN A 156 7.49 5.84 13.52
N LYS A 157 8.24 5.09 12.71
CA LYS A 157 9.55 4.54 13.09
C LYS A 157 10.73 5.04 12.27
N LYS A 158 10.50 5.85 11.21
CA LYS A 158 11.53 6.21 10.21
C LYS A 158 12.32 5.00 9.68
N GLU A 159 11.73 3.80 9.75
CA GLU A 159 12.27 2.61 9.11
C GLU A 159 12.00 2.67 7.61
N GLU A 160 12.93 2.15 6.82
CA GLU A 160 12.76 2.04 5.38
C GLU A 160 11.80 0.90 5.04
N TRP A 161 10.87 1.22 4.14
CA TRP A 161 9.94 0.26 3.56
C TRP A 161 10.12 0.27 2.05
N THR A 162 10.37 -0.91 1.48
CA THR A 162 10.54 -1.09 0.04
C THR A 162 9.27 -0.74 -0.73
N VAL A 163 9.40 -0.53 -2.05
CA VAL A 163 8.28 -0.27 -2.96
C VAL A 163 7.54 -1.58 -3.31
N ASP A 164 8.28 -2.67 -3.34
CA ASP A 164 7.83 -4.01 -3.70
C ASP A 164 8.17 -5.02 -2.60
N LEU A 165 8.04 -6.30 -2.94
CA LEU A 165 8.26 -7.39 -2.00
C LEU A 165 9.67 -7.41 -1.42
N ASP A 166 9.77 -7.03 -0.15
CA ASP A 166 10.95 -7.27 0.68
C ASP A 166 11.01 -8.73 1.13
N GLN A 167 11.98 -9.50 0.62
CA GLN A 167 12.19 -10.89 1.05
C GLN A 167 13.02 -11.00 2.34
N ALA A 168 13.77 -9.96 2.70
CA ALA A 168 14.62 -9.92 3.87
C ALA A 168 13.83 -9.56 5.15
N ARG A 169 12.67 -8.89 5.00
CA ARG A 169 11.79 -8.59 6.13
C ARG A 169 11.04 -9.85 6.62
N VAL A 170 11.45 -10.31 7.81
CA VAL A 170 10.94 -11.53 8.46
C VAL A 170 10.11 -11.24 9.73
N THR A 171 9.52 -10.05 9.85
CA THR A 171 8.62 -9.77 10.99
C THR A 171 7.40 -10.70 10.93
N PRO A 172 6.95 -11.28 12.06
CA PRO A 172 5.84 -12.24 12.04
C PRO A 172 4.57 -11.69 11.39
N ALA A 173 4.27 -10.41 11.61
CA ALA A 173 3.15 -9.72 11.00
C ALA A 173 3.24 -9.67 9.48
N TYR A 174 4.38 -9.21 8.94
CA TYR A 174 4.61 -9.11 7.50
C TYR A 174 4.59 -10.49 6.84
N LEU A 175 5.24 -11.50 7.44
CA LEU A 175 5.20 -12.89 6.97
C LEU A 175 3.79 -13.48 6.97
N CYS A 176 2.97 -13.21 8.00
CA CYS A 176 1.56 -13.62 8.02
C CYS A 176 0.78 -12.96 6.87
N GLY A 177 1.01 -11.68 6.60
CA GLY A 177 0.41 -10.98 5.46
C GLY A 177 0.74 -11.64 4.13
N ARG A 178 2.03 -11.92 3.91
CA ARG A 178 2.51 -12.63 2.72
C ARG A 178 1.88 -14.02 2.61
N LEU A 179 1.87 -14.79 3.70
CA LEU A 179 1.28 -16.13 3.71
C LEU A 179 -0.21 -16.08 3.37
N PHE A 180 -0.94 -15.10 3.87
CA PHE A 180 -2.35 -14.91 3.54
C PHE A 180 -2.56 -14.66 2.05
N ALA A 181 -1.73 -13.82 1.41
CA ALA A 181 -1.81 -13.57 -0.04
C ALA A 181 -1.58 -14.84 -0.86
N VAL A 182 -0.62 -15.68 -0.46
CA VAL A 182 -0.34 -16.97 -1.11
C VAL A 182 -1.54 -17.92 -0.97
N LEU A 183 -2.10 -18.03 0.22
CA LEU A 183 -3.24 -18.91 0.50
C LEU A 183 -4.53 -18.43 -0.20
N GLU A 184 -4.70 -17.12 -0.40
CA GLU A 184 -5.79 -16.54 -1.20
C GLU A 184 -5.63 -16.83 -2.70
N ALA A 185 -4.40 -16.80 -3.22
CA ALA A 185 -4.15 -17.02 -4.65
C ALA A 185 -4.46 -18.46 -5.09
N VAL A 186 -4.33 -19.44 -4.18
CA VAL A 186 -4.52 -20.87 -4.50
C VAL A 186 -5.97 -21.18 -4.96
N PRO A 187 -7.05 -20.86 -4.23
CA PRO A 187 -8.42 -21.07 -4.72
C PRO A 187 -8.72 -20.34 -6.03
N TYR A 188 -8.21 -19.10 -6.19
CA TYR A 188 -8.41 -18.30 -7.41
C TYR A 188 -7.86 -19.01 -8.66
N GLU A 189 -6.69 -19.63 -8.55
CA GLU A 189 -6.10 -20.42 -9.64
C GLU A 189 -6.82 -21.78 -9.84
N ALA A 190 -7.33 -22.41 -8.77
CA ALA A 190 -7.97 -23.73 -8.84
C ALA A 190 -9.39 -23.73 -9.45
N VAL A 191 -10.09 -22.60 -9.47
CA VAL A 191 -11.51 -22.53 -9.90
C VAL A 191 -11.72 -21.59 -11.09
N LYS A 192 -10.71 -20.83 -11.54
CA LYS A 192 -10.82 -19.85 -12.65
C LYS A 192 -12.11 -19.01 -12.55
N GLY A 193 -12.51 -18.60 -11.33
CA GLY A 193 -13.82 -18.04 -11.06
C GLY A 193 -14.03 -17.56 -9.62
N ASN A 194 -15.04 -16.69 -9.47
CA ASN A 194 -15.29 -15.68 -8.42
C ASN A 194 -15.47 -16.13 -6.94
N GLU A 195 -14.98 -17.28 -6.51
CA GLU A 195 -15.01 -17.64 -5.08
C GLU A 195 -13.82 -17.01 -4.33
N THR A 196 -13.84 -15.69 -4.14
CA THR A 196 -12.95 -15.05 -3.16
C THR A 196 -13.47 -15.32 -1.75
N THR A 197 -13.31 -16.58 -1.32
CA THR A 197 -13.47 -17.05 0.07
C THR A 197 -12.42 -16.43 1.01
N ALA A 198 -11.50 -15.61 0.49
CA ALA A 198 -10.48 -14.90 1.24
C ALA A 198 -11.00 -13.62 1.91
N SER A 199 -12.00 -12.93 1.34
CA SER A 199 -12.52 -11.68 1.92
C SER A 199 -13.03 -11.87 3.35
N ARG A 200 -13.69 -13.01 3.63
CA ARG A 200 -14.23 -13.34 4.96
C ARG A 200 -13.18 -13.58 6.03
N PHE A 201 -11.98 -14.03 5.65
CA PHE A 201 -10.94 -14.39 6.61
C PHE A 201 -9.89 -13.29 6.81
N TYR A 202 -9.90 -12.23 5.99
CA TYR A 202 -8.93 -11.14 6.12
C TYR A 202 -8.94 -10.51 7.53
N ALA A 203 -10.13 -10.26 8.07
CA ALA A 203 -10.28 -9.67 9.42
C ALA A 203 -9.67 -10.56 10.50
N ALA A 204 -9.99 -11.86 10.51
CA ALA A 204 -9.42 -12.81 11.45
C ALA A 204 -7.90 -12.98 11.25
N ALA A 205 -7.43 -13.08 10.00
CA ALA A 205 -6.01 -13.29 9.71
C ALA A 205 -5.14 -12.09 10.08
N SER A 206 -5.64 -10.88 9.86
CA SER A 206 -4.94 -9.66 10.24
C SER A 206 -4.98 -9.38 11.74
N SER A 207 -5.99 -9.83 12.48
CA SER A 207 -6.12 -9.55 13.92
C SER A 207 -5.62 -10.68 14.82
N THR A 208 -5.92 -11.94 14.49
CA THR A 208 -5.68 -13.13 15.30
C THR A 208 -5.10 -14.30 14.48
N PRO A 209 -3.91 -14.13 13.87
CA PRO A 209 -3.31 -15.11 12.95
C PRO A 209 -3.38 -16.56 13.43
N ARG A 210 -2.97 -16.82 14.67
CA ARG A 210 -2.89 -18.16 15.26
C ARG A 210 -4.19 -18.96 15.16
N THR A 211 -5.33 -18.30 15.24
CA THR A 211 -6.64 -18.96 15.25
C THR A 211 -7.07 -19.46 13.88
N ILE A 212 -6.61 -18.81 12.80
CA ILE A 212 -7.18 -19.02 11.46
C ILE A 212 -6.21 -19.67 10.47
N PHE A 213 -4.89 -19.48 10.60
CA PHE A 213 -3.93 -19.99 9.60
C PHE A 213 -3.92 -21.51 9.51
N GLY A 214 -4.16 -22.24 10.61
CA GLY A 214 -4.30 -23.70 10.58
C GLY A 214 -5.46 -24.17 9.68
N LEU A 215 -6.60 -23.47 9.75
CA LEU A 215 -7.76 -23.74 8.88
C LEU A 215 -7.46 -23.38 7.42
N LEU A 216 -6.88 -22.20 7.16
CA LEU A 216 -6.57 -21.75 5.81
C LEU A 216 -5.59 -22.69 5.09
N MET A 217 -4.53 -23.12 5.79
CA MET A 217 -3.57 -24.09 5.25
C MET A 217 -4.24 -25.42 4.93
N ARG A 218 -5.12 -25.93 5.80
CA ARG A 218 -5.87 -27.17 5.53
C ARG A 218 -6.74 -27.05 4.28
N ASN A 219 -7.47 -25.95 4.15
CA ASN A 219 -8.33 -25.69 3.00
C ASN A 219 -7.52 -25.60 1.70
N SER A 220 -6.34 -24.97 1.75
CA SER A 220 -5.47 -24.84 0.57
C SER A 220 -5.02 -26.19 -0.02
N LYS A 221 -4.88 -27.25 0.80
CA LYS A 221 -4.42 -28.57 0.32
C LYS A 221 -5.34 -29.17 -0.74
N TRP A 222 -6.65 -29.04 -0.56
CA TRP A 222 -7.62 -29.55 -1.55
C TRP A 222 -7.51 -28.81 -2.88
N HIS A 223 -7.42 -27.48 -2.83
CA HIS A 223 -7.25 -26.65 -4.03
C HIS A 223 -5.91 -26.91 -4.73
N LEU A 224 -4.82 -27.10 -3.97
CA LEU A 224 -3.51 -27.48 -4.52
C LEU A 224 -3.57 -28.84 -5.23
N SER A 225 -4.27 -29.82 -4.66
CA SER A 225 -4.47 -31.12 -5.33
C SER A 225 -5.25 -30.97 -6.64
N LYS A 226 -6.21 -30.05 -6.70
CA LYS A 226 -6.92 -29.74 -7.94
C LYS A 226 -6.01 -29.07 -8.97
N ILE A 227 -5.24 -28.05 -8.56
CA ILE A 227 -4.23 -27.39 -9.42
C ILE A 227 -3.23 -28.42 -9.96
N SER A 228 -2.78 -29.38 -9.14
CA SER A 228 -1.83 -30.42 -9.57
C SER A 228 -2.28 -31.21 -10.80
N LYS A 229 -3.60 -31.37 -11.00
CA LYS A 229 -4.15 -32.11 -12.14
C LYS A 229 -4.03 -31.34 -13.44
N GLU A 230 -4.07 -30.01 -13.36
CA GLU A 230 -3.97 -29.10 -14.51
C GLU A 230 -2.51 -28.64 -14.74
N ASN A 231 -1.80 -28.30 -13.66
CA ASN A 231 -0.43 -27.82 -13.72
C ASN A 231 0.36 -28.14 -12.43
N LYS A 232 1.18 -29.19 -12.48
CA LYS A 232 2.03 -29.61 -11.36
C LYS A 232 3.03 -28.55 -10.91
N GLY A 233 3.55 -27.74 -11.85
CA GLY A 233 4.51 -26.69 -11.55
C GLY A 233 3.94 -25.60 -10.65
N TYR A 234 2.66 -25.23 -10.85
CA TYR A 234 1.98 -24.25 -10.01
C TYR A 234 1.77 -24.75 -8.59
N GLU A 235 1.38 -26.02 -8.42
CA GLU A 235 1.25 -26.63 -7.10
C GLU A 235 2.59 -26.58 -6.35
N VAL A 236 3.67 -27.05 -6.97
CA VAL A 236 5.01 -27.08 -6.36
C VAL A 236 5.44 -25.67 -5.94
N ARG A 237 5.23 -24.67 -6.81
CA ARG A 237 5.56 -23.28 -6.52
C ARG A 237 4.80 -22.73 -5.30
N TYR A 238 3.49 -22.94 -5.23
CA TYR A 238 2.69 -22.49 -4.09
C TYR A 238 3.07 -23.22 -2.80
N GLN A 239 3.31 -24.54 -2.86
CA GLN A 239 3.78 -25.33 -1.71
C GLN A 239 5.13 -24.84 -1.20
N GLN A 240 6.11 -24.64 -2.08
CA GLN A 240 7.42 -24.09 -1.71
C GLN A 240 7.30 -22.71 -1.09
N ARG A 241 6.41 -21.85 -1.61
CA ARG A 241 6.20 -20.51 -1.07
C ARG A 241 5.57 -20.54 0.32
N ILE A 242 4.55 -21.39 0.52
CA ILE A 242 3.95 -21.62 1.84
C ILE A 242 5.01 -22.12 2.81
N GLN A 243 5.77 -23.16 2.42
CA GLN A 243 6.81 -23.77 3.26
C GLN A 243 7.89 -22.76 3.65
N LEU A 244 8.36 -21.94 2.72
CA LEU A 244 9.34 -20.88 2.97
C LEU A 244 8.82 -19.91 4.04
N LEU A 245 7.61 -19.38 3.86
CA LEU A 245 7.03 -18.40 4.78
C LEU A 245 6.75 -18.99 6.16
N THR A 246 6.23 -20.23 6.22
CA THR A 246 6.01 -20.91 7.50
C THR A 246 7.32 -21.32 8.17
N GLY A 247 8.37 -21.65 7.41
CA GLY A 247 9.68 -22.01 7.95
C GLY A 247 10.41 -20.83 8.57
N GLN A 248 10.11 -19.60 8.14
CA GLN A 248 10.62 -18.37 8.74
C GLN A 248 9.83 -17.94 9.99
N LEU A 249 8.64 -18.48 10.20
CA LEU A 249 7.80 -18.20 11.36
C LEU A 249 8.09 -19.22 12.48
N LYS A 250 8.64 -18.76 13.61
CA LYS A 250 8.79 -19.60 14.81
C LYS A 250 7.42 -20.07 15.34
N GLU A 251 6.47 -19.15 15.40
CA GLU A 251 5.07 -19.41 15.77
C GLU A 251 4.15 -18.35 15.16
N PHE A 252 2.86 -18.67 15.04
CA PHE A 252 1.87 -17.67 14.66
C PHE A 252 1.56 -16.74 15.84
N PRO A 253 1.56 -15.41 15.62
CA PRO A 253 1.14 -14.45 16.65
C PRO A 253 -0.30 -14.72 17.09
N ALA A 254 -0.54 -14.68 18.40
CA ALA A 254 -1.89 -14.83 18.96
C ALA A 254 -2.80 -13.68 18.51
N VAL A 255 -2.29 -12.46 18.61
CA VAL A 255 -2.95 -11.21 18.27
C VAL A 255 -1.92 -10.28 17.62
N LEU A 256 -2.36 -9.47 16.66
CA LEU A 256 -1.57 -8.36 16.11
C LEU A 256 -2.15 -7.03 16.60
N ASP A 257 -1.29 -6.16 17.12
CA ASP A 257 -1.64 -4.77 17.43
C ASP A 257 -1.84 -3.95 16.14
N LEU A 258 -2.15 -2.65 16.25
CA LEU A 258 -2.39 -1.82 15.06
C LEU A 258 -1.15 -1.72 14.15
N GLN A 259 0.05 -1.70 14.74
CA GLN A 259 1.27 -1.73 13.95
C GLN A 259 1.44 -3.08 13.23
N GLY A 260 1.29 -4.20 13.92
CA GLY A 260 1.32 -5.52 13.31
C GLY A 260 0.25 -5.69 12.23
N GLN A 261 -0.94 -5.16 12.44
CA GLN A 261 -2.00 -5.14 11.41
C GLN A 261 -1.60 -4.32 10.17
N ALA A 262 -0.89 -3.20 10.35
CA ALA A 262 -0.35 -2.42 9.26
C ALA A 262 0.73 -3.20 8.47
N GLU A 263 1.69 -3.82 9.17
CA GLU A 263 2.74 -4.64 8.55
C GLU A 263 2.18 -5.86 7.81
N PHE A 264 1.20 -6.54 8.41
CA PHE A 264 0.44 -7.62 7.77
C PHE A 264 -0.17 -7.14 6.45
N ALA A 265 -0.86 -6.01 6.50
CA ALA A 265 -1.59 -5.50 5.35
C ALA A 265 -0.64 -5.11 4.20
N LEU A 266 0.53 -4.56 4.51
CA LEU A 266 1.56 -4.23 3.52
C LEU A 266 2.23 -5.50 2.94
N GLY A 267 2.55 -6.48 3.77
CA GLY A 267 3.09 -7.77 3.32
C GLY A 267 2.13 -8.55 2.44
N TYR A 268 0.84 -8.52 2.78
CA TYR A 268 -0.23 -9.04 1.93
C TYR A 268 -0.23 -8.38 0.54
N TYR A 269 -0.18 -7.05 0.50
CA TYR A 269 -0.18 -6.32 -0.77
C TYR A 269 1.04 -6.63 -1.63
N HIS A 270 2.23 -6.60 -1.04
CA HIS A 270 3.50 -6.86 -1.74
C HIS A 270 3.54 -8.27 -2.37
N GLU A 271 3.17 -9.28 -1.60
CA GLU A 271 3.16 -10.67 -2.09
C GLU A 271 2.12 -10.86 -3.19
N ARG A 272 0.94 -10.25 -3.05
CA ARG A 272 -0.10 -10.32 -4.06
C ARG A 272 0.36 -9.68 -5.38
N GLN A 273 1.03 -8.54 -5.33
CA GLN A 273 1.62 -7.91 -6.52
C GLN A 273 2.72 -8.76 -7.17
N ASP A 274 3.58 -9.43 -6.37
CA ASP A 274 4.62 -10.35 -6.89
C ASP A 274 4.01 -11.56 -7.61
N ILE A 275 2.92 -12.13 -7.07
CA ILE A 275 2.19 -13.25 -7.68
C ILE A 275 1.62 -12.83 -9.05
N TYR A 276 0.93 -11.69 -9.12
CA TYR A 276 0.31 -11.21 -10.36
C TYR A 276 1.34 -10.76 -11.42
N LYS A 277 2.41 -10.06 -11.04
CA LYS A 277 3.49 -9.68 -11.98
C LYS A 277 4.10 -10.87 -12.70
N LYS A 278 4.33 -11.98 -11.97
CA LYS A 278 4.87 -13.20 -12.56
C LYS A 278 3.90 -13.90 -13.52
N LYS A 279 2.61 -13.55 -13.49
CA LYS A 279 1.61 -14.02 -14.46
C LYS A 279 1.70 -13.25 -15.77
N GLU A 280 1.89 -11.92 -15.72
CA GLU A 280 2.05 -11.08 -16.91
C GLU A 280 3.38 -11.32 -17.65
N ASN A 281 4.45 -11.63 -16.92
CA ASN A 281 5.76 -11.92 -17.50
C ASN A 281 5.93 -13.37 -17.99
N MET A 282 4.88 -14.20 -17.94
CA MET A 282 4.91 -15.54 -18.50
C MET A 282 4.56 -15.44 -19.99
N PRO A 283 5.44 -15.88 -20.93
CA PRO A 283 5.11 -15.87 -22.34
C PRO A 283 3.85 -16.71 -22.58
N ALA A 284 2.97 -16.20 -23.44
CA ALA A 284 1.67 -16.80 -23.78
C ALA A 284 1.75 -18.21 -24.41
N ASP A 285 2.94 -18.77 -24.56
CA ASP A 285 3.20 -20.02 -25.30
C ASP A 285 3.04 -21.32 -24.49
N ALA A 286 2.58 -21.27 -23.23
CA ALA A 286 2.22 -22.50 -22.50
C ALA A 286 0.72 -22.86 -22.59
N ALA A 287 -0.08 -22.09 -23.33
CA ALA A 287 -1.51 -22.36 -23.54
C ALA A 287 -1.84 -22.99 -24.90
N ASN A 288 -0.85 -23.22 -25.77
CA ASN A 288 -1.05 -23.85 -27.09
C ASN A 288 -0.20 -25.12 -27.24
N VAL A 289 -0.43 -26.12 -26.38
CA VAL A 289 -0.02 -27.52 -26.68
C VAL A 289 -1.13 -28.47 -26.20
N SER A 290 -2.31 -28.37 -26.83
CA SER A 290 -3.29 -29.47 -26.84
C SER A 290 -4.19 -29.51 -28.09
N ASP A 291 -4.18 -28.50 -28.95
CA ASP A 291 -5.09 -28.43 -30.12
C ASP A 291 -4.45 -28.78 -31.48
N LEU A 292 -3.33 -29.51 -31.51
CA LEU A 292 -2.71 -29.98 -32.76
C LEU A 292 -2.64 -31.50 -32.96
N ASN A 293 -3.33 -32.31 -32.15
CA ASN A 293 -3.34 -33.78 -32.33
C ASN A 293 -4.74 -34.44 -32.28
N LYS A 294 -5.82 -33.72 -32.62
CA LYS A 294 -7.18 -34.31 -32.67
C LYS A 294 -8.04 -34.01 -33.89
N THR A 295 -7.47 -33.54 -35.00
CA THR A 295 -8.24 -33.29 -36.24
C THR A 295 -7.66 -33.94 -37.49
N VAL A 296 -6.88 -35.02 -37.34
CA VAL A 296 -6.57 -35.94 -38.45
C VAL A 296 -6.65 -37.37 -37.93
N VAL A 297 -7.85 -37.83 -37.54
CA VAL A 297 -8.37 -39.21 -37.65
C VAL A 297 -9.82 -39.11 -37.17
N GLU A 298 -10.74 -38.85 -38.11
CA GLU A 298 -12.19 -39.20 -38.11
C GLU A 298 -12.93 -38.21 -39.01
N GLY A 299 -13.07 -38.59 -40.29
CA GLY A 299 -13.84 -37.85 -41.29
C GLY A 299 -13.43 -38.20 -42.72
N GLU A 300 -13.91 -39.36 -43.17
CA GLU A 300 -13.92 -39.91 -44.55
C GLU A 300 -12.60 -40.37 -45.19
#